data_AF-A0AAW0JJT7-F1
#
_entry.id   AF-A0AAW0JJT7-F1
#
_cell.length_a   1.000
_cell.length_b   1.000
_cell.length_c   1.000
_cell.angle_alpha   90.00
_cell.angle_beta   90.00
_cell.angle_gamma   90.00
#
_symmetry.space_group_name_H-M   'P 1'
#
loop_
_entity.id
_entity.type
_entity.pdbx_description
1 polymer ?
#
loop_
_entity_poly.entity_id
_entity_poly.type
_entity_poly.pdbx_seq_one_letter_code
_entity_poly.pdbx_strand_id
1 'polypeptide(L)'
;MDSFLCGHLNLWVTRLRCGGFTFALRLNHLMSDALGLALFMNALGEIARGACAPSIPPLWQMELLNARNPPQVTCTHHEFDELVEPQSLIINPLHELACCSFFFGSTQVSAIRKKIPHHLLKYSTFEVLTAFLWRCRTIALSPNPEDQVRLIFMNRVRAILNPPLPRGYYGNAYAISLVVTTVGKLCENPLEYALELVWKAKANFTDEYVRSFIYLVVTKGRPRTAIVKSFVVSNTARVGLRDADYGWGTAVYGGLAKISEIRNTSATTFYIEAMNSKGEHGIMVPVCLPTPAMERFVKELNSILQDQSDGGPMSKFIISSL
;
A
#
# COMPACT_ATOMS: atom_id res chain seq x y z
N MET A 1 22.41 -3.51 -33.65
CA MET A 1 20.96 -3.75 -33.77
C MET A 1 20.58 -4.84 -32.76
N ASP A 2 20.79 -4.56 -31.47
CA ASP A 2 20.40 -5.45 -30.37
C ASP A 2 19.95 -4.55 -29.23
N SER A 3 18.65 -4.32 -29.14
CA SER A 3 18.08 -3.52 -28.05
C SER A 3 16.78 -4.16 -27.58
N PHE A 4 16.90 -4.89 -26.48
CA PHE A 4 15.89 -5.10 -25.44
C PHE A 4 14.47 -5.44 -25.94
N LEU A 5 14.19 -6.75 -26.04
CA LEU A 5 12.87 -7.27 -25.70
C LEU A 5 12.62 -7.00 -24.20
N CYS A 6 12.29 -5.76 -23.84
CA CYS A 6 11.77 -5.43 -22.52
C CYS A 6 10.37 -6.05 -22.43
N GLY A 7 10.28 -7.26 -21.87
CA GLY A 7 9.01 -7.95 -21.69
C GLY A 7 8.07 -7.09 -20.83
N HIS A 8 7.06 -6.53 -21.47
CA HIS A 8 6.05 -5.66 -20.86
C HIS A 8 5.22 -6.41 -19.80
N LEU A 9 5.03 -7.71 -20.02
CA LEU A 9 4.41 -8.68 -19.13
C LEU A 9 5.21 -9.99 -19.24
N ASN A 10 5.53 -10.59 -18.10
CA ASN A 10 6.11 -11.94 -18.03
C ASN A 10 5.28 -12.77 -17.06
N LEU A 11 5.10 -14.05 -17.37
CA LEU A 11 4.31 -15.00 -16.60
C LEU A 11 5.16 -16.23 -16.29
N TRP A 12 5.05 -16.75 -15.08
CA TRP A 12 5.70 -17.99 -14.66
C TRP A 12 4.72 -18.88 -13.89
N VAL A 13 4.79 -20.17 -14.17
CA VAL A 13 4.08 -21.19 -13.40
C VAL A 13 5.13 -22.11 -12.78
N THR A 14 5.16 -22.18 -11.46
CA THR A 14 6.05 -23.10 -10.74
C THR A 14 5.22 -24.16 -10.05
N ARG A 15 5.37 -25.41 -10.47
CA ARG A 15 4.71 -26.55 -9.82
C ARG A 15 5.46 -26.93 -8.55
N LEU A 16 4.74 -27.06 -7.44
CA LEU A 16 5.29 -27.44 -6.14
C LEU A 16 5.22 -28.97 -5.96
N ARG A 17 6.09 -29.50 -5.10
CA ARG A 17 6.14 -30.95 -4.81
C ARG A 17 4.83 -31.50 -4.21
N CYS A 18 4.07 -30.66 -3.52
CA CYS A 18 2.77 -31.01 -2.94
C CYS A 18 1.62 -31.06 -3.97
N GLY A 19 1.89 -30.82 -5.26
CA GLY A 19 0.88 -30.80 -6.31
C GLY A 19 0.23 -29.43 -6.54
N GLY A 20 0.40 -28.48 -5.61
CA GLY A 20 0.05 -27.07 -5.82
C GLY A 20 0.98 -26.37 -6.82
N PHE A 21 0.69 -25.12 -7.13
CA PHE A 21 1.52 -24.29 -8.00
C PHE A 21 1.53 -22.83 -7.55
N THR A 22 2.54 -22.08 -7.98
CA THR A 22 2.53 -20.61 -7.93
C THR A 22 2.35 -20.06 -9.34
N PHE A 23 1.50 -19.04 -9.46
CA PHE A 23 1.35 -18.24 -10.67
C PHE A 23 1.96 -16.87 -10.40
N ALA A 24 3.11 -16.59 -10.98
CA ALA A 24 3.83 -15.35 -10.78
C ALA A 24 3.80 -14.51 -12.06
N LEU A 25 3.75 -13.19 -11.89
CA LEU A 25 3.75 -12.26 -13.00
C LEU A 25 4.65 -11.07 -12.71
N ARG A 26 5.24 -10.53 -13.76
CA ARG A 26 5.97 -9.26 -13.73
C ARG A 26 5.40 -8.36 -14.81
N LEU A 27 4.82 -7.24 -14.39
CA LEU A 27 4.21 -6.25 -15.27
C LEU A 27 4.98 -4.93 -15.19
N ASN A 28 5.19 -4.29 -16.32
CA ASN A 28 5.63 -2.90 -16.33
C ASN A 28 4.51 -2.01 -15.75
N HIS A 29 4.73 -1.45 -14.56
CA HIS A 29 3.75 -0.64 -13.85
C HIS A 29 3.28 0.59 -14.64
N LEU A 30 3.99 1.03 -15.69
CA LEU A 30 3.49 2.08 -16.60
C LEU A 30 2.21 1.68 -17.34
N MET A 31 1.96 0.38 -17.52
CA MET A 31 0.79 -0.13 -18.23
C MET A 31 -0.46 -0.16 -17.37
N SER A 32 -0.31 -0.48 -16.09
CA SER A 32 -1.45 -0.76 -15.21
C SER A 32 -1.07 -0.60 -13.74
N ASP A 33 -2.06 -0.25 -12.92
CA ASP A 33 -1.97 -0.38 -11.48
C ASP A 33 -2.44 -1.77 -11.00
N ALA A 34 -2.44 -2.00 -9.68
CA ALA A 34 -2.81 -3.28 -9.12
C ALA A 34 -4.24 -3.73 -9.51
N LEU A 35 -5.18 -2.80 -9.72
CA LEU A 35 -6.55 -3.16 -10.08
C LEU A 35 -6.65 -3.61 -11.53
N GLY A 36 -5.98 -2.92 -12.46
CA GLY A 36 -5.94 -3.38 -13.85
C GLY A 36 -5.20 -4.71 -14.00
N LEU A 37 -4.17 -4.95 -13.16
CA LEU A 37 -3.56 -6.27 -13.05
C LEU A 37 -4.56 -7.36 -12.60
N ALA A 38 -5.38 -7.07 -11.57
CA ALA A 38 -6.40 -8.01 -11.11
C ALA A 38 -7.45 -8.31 -12.20
N LEU A 39 -7.87 -7.30 -12.97
CA LEU A 39 -8.75 -7.50 -14.13
C LEU A 39 -8.13 -8.48 -15.12
N PHE A 40 -6.84 -8.30 -15.44
CA PHE A 40 -6.12 -9.21 -16.34
C PHE A 40 -6.05 -10.64 -15.79
N MET A 41 -5.71 -10.82 -14.51
CA MET A 41 -5.62 -12.15 -13.90
C MET A 41 -6.97 -12.87 -13.85
N ASN A 42 -8.04 -12.16 -13.51
CA ASN A 42 -9.39 -12.70 -13.47
C ASN A 42 -9.88 -13.08 -14.88
N ALA A 43 -9.65 -12.22 -15.87
CA ALA A 43 -9.94 -12.52 -17.28
C ALA A 43 -9.21 -13.79 -17.75
N LEU A 44 -7.94 -13.93 -17.41
CA LEU A 44 -7.16 -15.13 -17.73
C LEU A 44 -7.73 -16.38 -17.05
N GLY A 45 -8.18 -16.27 -15.79
CA GLY A 45 -8.83 -17.36 -15.06
C GLY A 45 -10.16 -17.79 -15.67
N GLU A 46 -10.99 -16.84 -16.11
CA GLU A 46 -12.24 -17.13 -16.82
C GLU A 46 -11.98 -17.87 -18.14
N ILE A 47 -11.04 -17.39 -18.95
CA ILE A 47 -10.67 -18.03 -20.23
C ILE A 47 -10.09 -19.42 -19.99
N ALA A 48 -9.24 -19.59 -18.98
CA ALA A 48 -8.70 -20.91 -18.61
C ALA A 48 -9.78 -21.92 -18.23
N ARG A 49 -10.93 -21.45 -17.72
CA ARG A 49 -12.11 -22.27 -17.39
C ARG A 49 -13.11 -22.40 -18.55
N GLY A 50 -12.75 -21.94 -19.75
CA GLY A 50 -13.54 -22.11 -20.97
C GLY A 50 -14.46 -20.95 -21.34
N ALA A 51 -14.35 -19.79 -20.69
CA ALA A 51 -15.08 -18.61 -21.13
C ALA A 51 -14.56 -18.12 -22.50
N CYS A 52 -15.47 -17.80 -23.43
CA CYS A 52 -15.11 -17.29 -24.75
C CYS A 52 -14.57 -15.84 -24.71
N ALA A 53 -14.92 -15.08 -23.67
CA ALA A 53 -14.47 -13.71 -23.46
C ALA A 53 -14.50 -13.36 -21.97
N PRO A 54 -13.70 -12.36 -21.53
CA PRO A 54 -13.77 -11.85 -20.16
C PRO A 54 -15.13 -11.24 -19.83
N SER A 55 -15.61 -11.47 -18.60
CA SER A 55 -16.85 -10.91 -18.05
C SER A 55 -16.80 -9.37 -17.95
N ILE A 56 -15.60 -8.81 -17.76
CA ILE A 56 -15.32 -7.38 -17.82
C ILE A 56 -14.41 -7.14 -19.02
N PRO A 57 -14.92 -6.56 -20.12
CA PRO A 57 -14.10 -6.22 -21.27
C PRO A 57 -12.99 -5.22 -20.90
N PRO A 58 -11.74 -5.44 -21.30
CA PRO A 58 -10.66 -4.50 -21.04
C PRO A 58 -10.88 -3.20 -21.83
N LEU A 59 -10.62 -2.06 -21.19
CA LEU A 59 -10.78 -0.75 -21.78
C LEU A 59 -9.48 0.06 -21.66
N TRP A 60 -8.93 0.45 -22.80
CA TRP A 60 -7.71 1.28 -22.86
C TRP A 60 -8.02 2.74 -22.48
N GLN A 61 -8.89 3.40 -23.27
CA GLN A 61 -9.35 4.80 -23.14
C GLN A 61 -8.53 5.71 -22.20
N MET A 62 -7.22 5.82 -22.45
CA MET A 62 -6.30 6.56 -21.58
C MET A 62 -6.60 8.07 -21.59
N GLU A 63 -7.24 8.54 -22.67
CA GLU A 63 -7.71 9.90 -22.85
C GLU A 63 -8.73 10.36 -21.79
N LEU A 64 -9.37 9.43 -21.06
CA LEU A 64 -10.25 9.77 -19.93
C LEU A 64 -9.52 10.49 -18.79
N LEU A 65 -8.19 10.38 -18.74
CA LEU A 65 -7.32 11.05 -17.76
C LEU A 65 -6.47 12.16 -18.41
N ASN A 66 -6.83 12.65 -19.60
CA ASN A 66 -6.13 13.78 -20.20
C ASN A 66 -6.37 15.07 -19.42
N ALA A 67 -5.35 15.94 -19.42
CA ALA A 67 -5.50 17.28 -18.92
C ALA A 67 -6.42 18.12 -19.82
N ARG A 68 -7.08 19.12 -19.24
CA ARG A 68 -7.73 20.19 -20.02
C ARG A 68 -6.68 20.98 -20.80
N ASN A 69 -7.12 21.69 -21.82
CA ASN A 69 -6.28 22.63 -22.57
C ASN A 69 -6.85 24.06 -22.44
N PRO A 70 -6.16 25.00 -21.75
CA PRO A 70 -4.89 24.80 -21.04
C PRO A 70 -5.08 24.01 -19.72
N PRO A 71 -4.03 23.32 -19.23
CA PRO A 71 -4.07 22.68 -17.91
C PRO A 71 -4.13 23.76 -16.82
N GLN A 72 -5.04 23.60 -15.84
CA GLN A 72 -5.25 24.56 -14.76
C GLN A 72 -5.12 23.88 -13.40
N VAL A 73 -3.95 23.96 -12.78
CA VAL A 73 -3.72 23.42 -11.43
C VAL A 73 -4.46 24.30 -10.41
N THR A 74 -5.49 23.76 -9.75
CA THR A 74 -6.34 24.52 -8.81
C THR A 74 -6.05 24.21 -7.34
N CYS A 75 -5.31 23.14 -7.06
CA CYS A 75 -4.91 22.73 -5.71
C CYS A 75 -3.40 22.77 -5.53
N THR A 76 -2.96 22.99 -4.29
CA THR A 76 -1.56 22.83 -3.91
C THR A 76 -1.23 21.35 -3.71
N HIS A 77 -0.14 20.90 -4.32
CA HIS A 77 0.31 19.50 -4.31
C HIS A 77 1.69 19.36 -3.66
N HIS A 78 1.70 19.36 -2.32
CA HIS A 78 2.92 19.28 -1.51
C HIS A 78 3.67 17.96 -1.64
N GLU A 79 3.02 16.91 -2.17
CA GLU A 79 3.62 15.62 -2.47
C GLU A 79 4.76 15.70 -3.52
N PHE A 80 4.85 16.81 -4.25
CA PHE A 80 5.86 17.07 -5.27
C PHE A 80 6.78 18.25 -4.97
N ASP A 81 6.75 18.79 -3.74
CA ASP A 81 7.67 19.84 -3.33
C ASP A 81 9.12 19.31 -3.40
N GLU A 82 10.02 20.09 -4.00
CA GLU A 82 11.44 19.76 -4.06
C GLU A 82 12.02 19.84 -2.65
N LEU A 83 12.38 18.67 -2.10
CA LEU A 83 13.13 18.60 -0.86
C LEU A 83 14.60 18.47 -1.16
N VAL A 84 15.43 19.29 -0.50
CA VAL A 84 16.87 19.08 -0.46
C VAL A 84 17.11 17.77 0.28
N GLU A 85 17.47 16.70 -0.43
CA GLU A 85 17.79 15.41 0.18
C GLU A 85 19.15 15.51 0.89
N PRO A 86 19.22 15.46 2.23
CA PRO A 86 20.50 15.23 2.89
C PRO A 86 20.95 13.81 2.49
N GLN A 87 22.14 13.70 1.91
CA GLN A 87 22.74 12.44 1.45
C GLN A 87 22.84 11.35 2.55
N SER A 88 22.65 11.73 3.82
CA SER A 88 22.73 10.88 5.00
C SER A 88 21.47 10.06 5.34
N LEU A 89 20.37 10.19 4.58
CA LEU A 89 19.05 9.64 4.98
C LEU A 89 18.53 8.50 4.12
N ILE A 90 19.29 8.07 3.11
CA ILE A 90 19.14 6.72 2.57
C ILE A 90 19.61 5.80 3.69
N ILE A 91 18.72 4.94 4.22
CA ILE A 91 19.14 3.89 5.14
C ILE A 91 20.27 3.14 4.42
N ASN A 92 21.48 3.32 4.96
CA ASN A 92 22.71 2.89 4.33
C ASN A 92 22.55 1.40 3.99
N PRO A 93 22.88 0.93 2.77
CA PRO A 93 22.83 -0.51 2.44
C PRO A 93 23.65 -1.40 3.38
N LEU A 94 24.50 -0.78 4.23
CA LEU A 94 25.24 -1.41 5.33
C LEU A 94 24.36 -1.89 6.50
N HIS A 95 23.12 -1.40 6.66
CA HIS A 95 22.21 -1.92 7.69
C HIS A 95 21.41 -3.09 7.14
N GLU A 96 21.67 -4.28 7.68
CA GLU A 96 20.84 -5.46 7.46
C GLU A 96 19.39 -5.13 7.86
N LEU A 97 18.48 -5.20 6.88
CA LEU A 97 17.06 -4.95 7.10
C LEU A 97 16.39 -6.25 7.53
N ALA A 98 15.76 -6.23 8.70
CA ALA A 98 14.83 -7.28 9.11
C ALA A 98 13.48 -7.02 8.44
N CYS A 99 13.01 -7.97 7.63
CA CYS A 99 11.70 -7.94 6.99
C CYS A 99 10.77 -8.96 7.67
N CYS A 100 9.63 -8.49 8.17
CA CYS A 100 8.63 -9.32 8.83
C CYS A 100 7.23 -9.00 8.31
N SER A 101 6.38 -10.01 8.19
CA SER A 101 4.97 -9.86 7.84
C SER A 101 4.10 -9.91 9.09
N PHE A 102 3.32 -8.85 9.31
CA PHE A 102 2.44 -8.70 10.46
C PHE A 102 0.98 -8.91 10.05
N PHE A 103 0.26 -9.76 10.77
CA PHE A 103 -1.16 -10.03 10.50
C PHE A 103 -2.09 -9.24 11.44
N PHE A 104 -3.08 -8.57 10.83
CA PHE A 104 -4.11 -7.81 11.52
C PHE A 104 -5.49 -8.36 11.17
N GLY A 105 -5.99 -9.26 12.01
CA GLY A 105 -7.35 -9.77 11.96
C GLY A 105 -8.34 -8.86 12.70
N SER A 106 -9.58 -9.34 12.87
CA SER A 106 -10.63 -8.57 13.56
C SER A 106 -10.25 -8.28 15.00
N THR A 107 -9.55 -9.20 15.66
CA THR A 107 -9.11 -9.05 17.06
C THR A 107 -8.10 -7.92 17.21
N GLN A 108 -7.07 -7.88 16.36
CA GLN A 108 -6.05 -6.83 16.42
C GLN A 108 -6.61 -5.46 16.05
N VAL A 109 -7.43 -5.39 15.00
CA VAL A 109 -8.09 -4.13 14.61
C VAL A 109 -8.99 -3.61 15.72
N SER A 110 -9.75 -4.48 16.38
CA SER A 110 -10.57 -4.13 17.53
C SER A 110 -9.73 -3.65 18.72
N ALA A 111 -8.58 -4.26 18.99
CA ALA A 111 -7.67 -3.82 20.05
C ALA A 111 -7.15 -2.39 19.79
N ILE A 112 -6.74 -2.09 18.55
CA ILE A 112 -6.33 -0.73 18.17
C ILE A 112 -7.50 0.26 18.32
N ARG A 113 -8.71 -0.15 17.91
CA ARG A 113 -9.92 0.68 18.02
C ARG A 113 -10.32 0.98 19.46
N LYS A 114 -9.97 0.13 20.43
CA LYS A 114 -10.20 0.41 21.86
C LYS A 114 -9.33 1.55 22.39
N LYS A 115 -8.23 1.89 21.71
CA LYS A 115 -7.33 2.99 22.06
C LYS A 115 -7.76 4.34 21.44
N ILE A 116 -8.87 4.38 20.71
CA ILE A 116 -9.43 5.63 20.15
C ILE A 116 -10.81 5.92 20.76
N PRO A 117 -11.20 7.20 20.91
CA PRO A 117 -12.48 7.60 21.46
C PRO A 117 -13.63 7.12 20.59
N HIS A 118 -14.78 6.89 21.23
CA HIS A 118 -15.95 6.29 20.58
C HIS A 118 -16.44 7.06 19.34
N HIS A 119 -16.33 8.39 19.34
CA HIS A 119 -16.76 9.24 18.22
C HIS A 119 -15.87 9.09 16.96
N LEU A 120 -14.67 8.50 17.08
CA LEU A 120 -13.75 8.23 15.98
C LEU A 120 -13.83 6.79 15.46
N LEU A 121 -14.67 5.93 16.05
CA LEU A 121 -14.85 4.54 15.59
C LEU A 121 -15.43 4.42 14.18
N LYS A 122 -16.04 5.50 13.67
CA LYS A 122 -16.55 5.62 12.29
C LYS A 122 -15.47 5.50 11.21
N TYR A 123 -14.19 5.68 11.55
CA TYR A 123 -13.11 5.60 10.58
C TYR A 123 -12.84 4.16 10.11
N SER A 124 -12.44 4.03 8.86
CA SER A 124 -12.16 2.76 8.20
C SER A 124 -10.96 2.05 8.82
N THR A 125 -10.90 0.72 8.67
CA THR A 125 -9.74 -0.07 9.12
C THR A 125 -8.44 0.41 8.48
N PHE A 126 -8.48 0.88 7.24
CA PHE A 126 -7.32 1.47 6.58
C PHE A 126 -6.80 2.70 7.33
N GLU A 127 -7.67 3.64 7.70
CA GLU A 127 -7.29 4.87 8.41
C GLU A 127 -6.69 4.55 9.79
N VAL A 128 -7.40 3.71 10.57
CA VAL A 128 -6.96 3.31 11.91
C VAL A 128 -5.62 2.58 11.87
N LEU A 129 -5.48 1.59 10.99
CA LEU A 129 -4.25 0.81 10.87
C LEU A 129 -3.08 1.64 10.34
N THR A 130 -3.34 2.55 9.39
CA THR A 130 -2.30 3.43 8.84
C THR A 130 -1.76 4.40 9.87
N ALA A 131 -2.65 5.06 10.61
CA ALA A 131 -2.27 5.96 11.69
C ALA A 131 -1.47 5.24 12.78
N PHE A 132 -1.93 4.06 13.18
CA PHE A 132 -1.28 3.23 14.19
C PHE A 132 0.12 2.79 13.75
N LEU A 133 0.25 2.22 12.55
CA LEU A 133 1.54 1.76 12.05
C LEU A 133 2.50 2.91 11.76
N TRP A 134 2.01 4.06 11.30
CA TRP A 134 2.83 5.25 11.09
C TRP A 134 3.45 5.74 12.39
N ARG A 135 2.64 5.82 13.46
CA ARG A 135 3.11 6.17 14.81
C ARG A 135 4.12 5.13 15.32
N CYS A 136 3.78 3.84 15.30
CA CYS A 136 4.66 2.77 15.78
C CYS A 136 6.00 2.75 15.05
N ARG A 137 5.98 2.88 13.72
CA ARG A 137 7.19 2.92 12.89
C ARG A 137 8.06 4.13 13.23
N THR A 138 7.46 5.28 13.46
CA THR A 138 8.20 6.51 13.81
C THR A 138 8.87 6.38 15.17
N ILE A 139 8.15 5.90 16.18
CA ILE A 139 8.72 5.61 17.51
C ILE A 139 9.90 4.64 17.41
N ALA A 140 9.72 3.56 16.64
CA ALA A 140 10.73 2.52 16.48
C ALA A 140 12.00 3.00 15.78
N LEU A 141 11.88 3.91 14.81
CA LEU A 141 13.04 4.51 14.15
C LEU A 141 13.76 5.53 15.03
N SER A 142 13.09 6.04 16.07
CA SER A 142 13.61 7.00 17.05
C SER A 142 14.37 8.20 16.44
N PRO A 143 13.80 8.90 15.44
CA PRO A 143 14.40 10.10 14.87
C PRO A 143 14.37 11.30 15.84
N ASN A 144 14.99 12.43 15.47
CA ASN A 144 14.95 13.65 16.27
C ASN A 144 13.50 14.17 16.38
N PRO A 145 12.99 14.56 17.58
CA PRO A 145 11.63 15.06 17.75
C PRO A 145 11.24 16.24 16.83
N GLU A 146 12.20 17.08 16.46
CA GLU A 146 12.00 18.24 15.58
C GLU A 146 11.99 17.87 14.09
N ASP A 147 12.37 16.65 13.75
CA ASP A 147 12.35 16.20 12.37
C ASP A 147 10.93 16.11 11.82
N GLN A 148 10.76 16.49 10.56
CA GLN A 148 9.55 16.17 9.82
C GLN A 148 9.51 14.68 9.49
N VAL A 149 8.33 14.09 9.68
CA VAL A 149 7.99 12.74 9.26
C VAL A 149 6.78 12.81 8.34
N ARG A 150 6.81 11.99 7.29
CA ARG A 150 5.82 12.01 6.22
C ARG A 150 5.07 10.69 6.16
N LEU A 151 3.78 10.76 5.86
CA LEU A 151 2.98 9.61 5.47
C LEU A 151 2.48 9.86 4.04
N ILE A 152 2.68 8.88 3.18
CA ILE A 152 2.25 8.88 1.80
C ILE A 152 1.34 7.68 1.61
N PHE A 153 0.16 7.87 1.03
CA PHE A 153 -0.68 6.73 0.65
C PHE A 153 -1.36 6.92 -0.69
N MET A 154 -1.58 5.78 -1.35
CA MET A 154 -2.16 5.73 -2.68
C MET A 154 -3.69 5.68 -2.60
N ASN A 155 -4.35 6.62 -3.26
CA ASN A 155 -5.81 6.68 -3.34
C ASN A 155 -6.28 6.22 -4.72
N ARG A 156 -7.28 5.33 -4.74
CA ARG A 156 -7.94 4.89 -5.97
C ARG A 156 -8.83 6.03 -6.51
N VAL A 157 -8.58 6.50 -7.72
CA VAL A 157 -9.35 7.64 -8.27
C VAL A 157 -10.56 7.23 -9.11
N ARG A 158 -10.63 5.96 -9.55
CA ARG A 158 -11.66 5.47 -10.49
C ARG A 158 -13.09 5.83 -10.09
N ALA A 159 -13.44 5.68 -8.81
CA ALA A 159 -14.78 5.95 -8.29
C ALA A 159 -14.97 7.39 -7.78
N ILE A 160 -13.90 8.17 -7.71
CA ILE A 160 -13.90 9.55 -7.20
C ILE A 160 -14.13 10.55 -8.33
N LEU A 161 -13.64 10.23 -9.53
CA LEU A 161 -13.86 11.03 -10.72
C LEU A 161 -15.36 11.11 -11.06
N ASN A 162 -15.77 12.26 -11.59
CA ASN A 162 -17.13 12.47 -12.11
C ASN A 162 -17.08 12.87 -13.60
N PRO A 163 -17.53 12.00 -14.53
CA PRO A 163 -18.06 10.66 -14.28
C PRO A 163 -16.97 9.66 -13.83
N PRO A 164 -17.34 8.57 -13.12
CA PRO A 164 -16.39 7.52 -12.72
C PRO A 164 -15.74 6.84 -13.93
N LEU A 165 -14.51 6.35 -13.77
CA LEU A 165 -13.87 5.57 -14.81
C LEU A 165 -14.60 4.23 -15.01
N PRO A 166 -14.75 3.76 -16.27
CA PRO A 166 -15.41 2.49 -16.54
C PRO A 166 -14.72 1.32 -15.84
N ARG A 167 -15.51 0.29 -15.48
CA ARG A 167 -15.00 -0.89 -14.75
C ARG A 167 -13.87 -1.63 -15.48
N GLY A 168 -13.86 -1.58 -16.82
CA GLY A 168 -12.81 -2.19 -17.65
C GLY A 168 -11.52 -1.39 -17.77
N TYR A 169 -11.46 -0.15 -17.23
CA TYR A 169 -10.28 0.69 -17.31
C TYR A 169 -9.11 0.08 -16.52
N TYR A 170 -8.15 -0.47 -17.27
CA TYR A 170 -7.00 -1.17 -16.70
C TYR A 170 -5.75 -0.29 -16.54
N GLY A 171 -5.76 0.94 -17.07
CA GLY A 171 -4.65 1.88 -16.92
C GLY A 171 -4.41 2.28 -15.45
N ASN A 172 -3.33 3.02 -15.22
CA ASN A 172 -3.04 3.59 -13.90
C ASN A 172 -4.10 4.64 -13.53
N ALA A 173 -4.84 4.41 -12.44
CA ALA A 173 -5.80 5.36 -11.90
C ALA A 173 -5.71 5.42 -10.38
N TYR A 174 -4.60 6.02 -9.92
CA TYR A 174 -4.39 6.42 -8.55
C TYR A 174 -3.76 7.82 -8.47
N ALA A 175 -3.94 8.50 -7.35
CA ALA A 175 -3.17 9.69 -6.99
C ALA A 175 -2.73 9.59 -5.53
N ILE A 176 -1.84 10.49 -5.13
CA ILE A 176 -1.07 10.38 -3.89
C ILE A 176 -1.61 11.41 -2.90
N SER A 177 -1.80 11.00 -1.64
CA SER A 177 -1.95 11.95 -0.54
C SER A 177 -0.65 12.01 0.26
N LEU A 178 -0.26 13.22 0.65
CA LEU A 178 0.82 13.48 1.58
C LEU A 178 0.27 14.02 2.91
N VAL A 179 0.79 13.49 4.00
CA VAL A 179 0.61 14.02 5.35
C VAL A 179 2.00 14.32 5.93
N VAL A 180 2.17 15.49 6.52
CA VAL A 180 3.41 15.90 7.18
C VAL A 180 3.11 16.34 8.61
N THR A 181 3.95 15.90 9.54
CA THR A 181 3.99 16.40 10.92
C THR A 181 5.42 16.28 11.47
N THR A 182 5.64 16.67 12.72
CA THR A 182 6.92 16.42 13.40
C THR A 182 6.88 15.10 14.15
N VAL A 183 8.05 14.50 14.37
CA VAL A 183 8.22 13.28 15.15
C VAL A 183 7.64 13.45 16.55
N GLY A 184 7.96 14.55 17.24
CA GLY A 184 7.44 14.86 18.58
C GLY A 184 5.92 14.88 18.58
N LYS A 185 5.29 15.63 17.65
CA LYS A 185 3.83 15.68 17.54
C LYS A 185 3.22 14.31 17.28
N LEU A 186 3.78 13.51 16.38
CA LEU A 186 3.23 12.19 16.04
C LEU A 186 3.35 11.19 17.21
N CYS A 187 4.47 11.20 17.92
CA CYS A 187 4.78 10.21 18.96
C CYS A 187 4.18 10.56 20.32
N GLU A 188 4.19 11.84 20.70
CA GLU A 188 3.76 12.31 22.03
C GLU A 188 2.25 12.53 22.13
N ASN A 189 1.56 12.78 21.01
CA ASN A 189 0.10 12.87 21.01
C ASN A 189 -0.57 11.49 20.97
N PRO A 190 -1.84 11.38 21.42
CA PRO A 190 -2.63 10.17 21.29
C PRO A 190 -2.76 9.71 19.83
N LEU A 191 -3.07 8.42 19.63
CA LEU A 191 -3.29 7.83 18.30
C LEU A 191 -4.33 8.60 17.47
N GLU A 192 -5.28 9.23 18.14
CA GLU A 192 -6.30 10.14 17.59
C GLU A 192 -5.71 11.24 16.70
N TYR A 193 -4.59 11.84 17.13
CA TYR A 193 -3.91 12.89 16.38
C TYR A 193 -3.47 12.38 15.00
N ALA A 194 -2.78 11.23 14.98
CA ALA A 194 -2.36 10.59 13.74
C ALA A 194 -3.58 10.22 12.87
N LEU A 195 -4.64 9.69 13.49
CA LEU A 195 -5.86 9.27 12.81
C LEU A 195 -6.60 10.45 12.15
N GLU A 196 -6.71 11.58 12.83
CA GLU A 196 -7.28 12.79 12.25
C GLU A 196 -6.49 13.30 11.06
N LEU A 197 -5.14 13.23 11.10
CA LEU A 197 -4.31 13.64 9.98
C LEU A 197 -4.57 12.75 8.75
N VAL A 198 -4.64 11.42 8.93
CA VAL A 198 -4.95 10.49 7.83
C VAL A 198 -6.35 10.75 7.27
N TRP A 199 -7.32 10.94 8.15
CA TRP A 199 -8.69 11.22 7.74
C TRP A 199 -8.81 12.54 6.98
N LYS A 200 -8.23 13.64 7.47
CA LYS A 200 -8.24 14.95 6.80
C LYS A 200 -7.65 14.84 5.39
N ALA A 201 -6.53 14.13 5.23
CA ALA A 201 -5.91 13.92 3.93
C ALA A 201 -6.79 13.13 2.96
N LYS A 202 -7.56 12.14 3.44
CA LYS A 202 -8.54 11.42 2.62
C LYS A 202 -9.79 12.25 2.32
N ALA A 203 -10.28 13.03 3.28
CA ALA A 203 -11.46 13.87 3.11
C ALA A 203 -11.24 14.97 2.06
N ASN A 204 -10.00 15.47 1.95
CA ASN A 204 -9.61 16.45 0.94
C ASN A 204 -9.43 15.86 -0.47
N PHE A 205 -9.51 14.53 -0.61
CA PHE A 205 -9.25 13.85 -1.87
C PHE A 205 -10.52 13.77 -2.73
N THR A 206 -10.84 14.88 -3.40
CA THR A 206 -12.04 15.10 -4.22
C THR A 206 -11.79 14.92 -5.73
N ASP A 207 -12.84 14.92 -6.56
CA ASP A 207 -12.72 14.98 -8.04
C ASP A 207 -11.85 16.17 -8.48
N GLU A 208 -12.06 17.35 -7.88
CA GLU A 208 -11.26 18.54 -8.15
C GLU A 208 -9.78 18.32 -7.84
N TYR A 209 -9.47 17.76 -6.66
CA TYR A 209 -8.08 17.47 -6.28
C TYR A 209 -7.41 16.49 -7.25
N VAL A 210 -8.12 15.44 -7.66
CA VAL A 210 -7.61 14.47 -8.65
C VAL A 210 -7.36 15.14 -10.00
N ARG A 211 -8.27 16.00 -10.46
CA ARG A 211 -8.10 16.73 -11.72
C ARG A 211 -6.92 17.70 -11.67
N SER A 212 -6.79 18.45 -10.58
CA SER A 212 -5.64 19.31 -10.33
C SER A 212 -4.33 18.51 -10.35
N PHE A 213 -4.31 17.33 -9.73
CA PHE A 213 -3.15 16.42 -9.74
C PHE A 213 -2.77 16.00 -11.16
N ILE A 214 -3.75 15.57 -11.97
CA ILE A 214 -3.54 15.20 -13.37
C ILE A 214 -2.91 16.37 -14.14
N TYR A 215 -3.46 17.58 -13.98
CA TYR A 215 -2.97 18.76 -14.68
C TYR A 215 -1.53 19.11 -14.26
N LEU A 216 -1.22 19.01 -12.97
CA LEU A 216 0.14 19.23 -12.48
C LEU A 216 1.13 18.24 -13.10
N VAL A 217 0.76 16.96 -13.13
CA VAL A 217 1.61 15.89 -13.68
C VAL A 217 1.89 16.10 -15.17
N VAL A 218 0.88 16.54 -15.93
CA VAL A 218 1.04 16.87 -17.36
C VAL A 218 1.94 18.10 -17.53
N THR A 219 1.71 19.17 -16.75
CA THR A 219 2.49 20.41 -16.84
C THR A 219 3.95 20.24 -16.43
N LYS A 220 4.22 19.43 -15.40
CA LYS A 220 5.58 19.24 -14.83
C LYS A 220 6.29 17.98 -15.31
N GLY A 221 5.69 17.18 -16.20
CA GLY A 221 6.32 15.97 -16.74
C GLY A 221 6.56 14.85 -15.71
N ARG A 222 5.59 14.58 -14.82
CA ARG A 222 5.68 13.61 -13.72
C ARG A 222 6.80 13.92 -12.71
N PRO A 223 6.59 14.93 -11.84
CA PRO A 223 7.57 15.27 -10.80
C PRO A 223 7.84 14.09 -9.87
N ARG A 224 9.08 13.97 -9.38
CA ARG A 224 9.44 12.93 -8.42
C ARG A 224 8.80 13.23 -7.07
N THR A 225 8.12 12.25 -6.49
CA THR A 225 7.67 12.30 -5.11
C THR A 225 8.88 12.17 -4.19
N ALA A 226 9.07 13.10 -3.26
CA ALA A 226 10.14 13.01 -2.27
C ALA A 226 9.76 12.00 -1.16
N ILE A 227 10.52 10.91 -1.03
CA ILE A 227 10.24 9.78 -0.12
C ILE A 227 11.09 9.85 1.18
N VAL A 228 11.86 10.93 1.35
CA VAL A 228 12.69 11.15 2.55
C VAL A 228 11.82 11.12 3.81
N LYS A 229 12.26 10.38 4.83
CA LYS A 229 11.56 10.17 6.12
C LYS A 229 10.07 9.83 5.95
N SER A 230 9.72 9.13 4.87
CA SER A 230 8.34 8.79 4.55
C SER A 230 7.99 7.37 4.97
N PHE A 231 6.74 7.19 5.36
CA PHE A 231 6.07 5.90 5.40
C PHE A 231 5.08 5.86 4.24
N VAL A 232 5.29 4.96 3.28
CA VAL A 232 4.49 4.85 2.06
C VAL A 232 3.59 3.62 2.16
N VAL A 233 2.28 3.81 2.03
CA VAL A 233 1.29 2.74 2.16
C VAL A 233 0.51 2.57 0.86
N SER A 234 0.52 1.35 0.32
CA SER A 234 -0.35 0.96 -0.80
C SER A 234 -1.33 -0.13 -0.35
N ASN A 235 -2.62 0.14 -0.45
CA ASN A 235 -3.65 -0.80 -0.02
C ASN A 235 -4.15 -1.67 -1.18
N THR A 236 -3.68 -2.91 -1.24
CA THR A 236 -4.08 -3.91 -2.25
C THR A 236 -5.05 -4.96 -1.69
N ALA A 237 -5.43 -4.88 -0.41
CA ALA A 237 -6.28 -5.87 0.26
C ALA A 237 -7.70 -5.97 -0.29
N ARG A 238 -8.12 -5.04 -1.16
CA ARG A 238 -9.42 -5.04 -1.84
C ARG A 238 -9.30 -4.93 -3.35
N VAL A 239 -8.17 -5.40 -3.88
CA VAL A 239 -7.92 -5.42 -5.32
C VAL A 239 -8.41 -6.74 -5.94
N GLY A 240 -8.51 -7.82 -5.15
CA GLY A 240 -8.96 -9.12 -5.65
C GLY A 240 -7.85 -9.93 -6.31
N LEU A 241 -6.59 -9.75 -5.90
CA LEU A 241 -5.48 -10.53 -6.45
C LEU A 241 -5.59 -12.03 -6.14
N ARG A 242 -6.36 -12.40 -5.12
CA ARG A 242 -6.62 -13.79 -4.71
C ARG A 242 -7.79 -14.43 -5.47
N ASP A 243 -8.63 -13.61 -6.11
CA ASP A 243 -9.91 -14.04 -6.68
C ASP A 243 -9.73 -14.78 -8.02
N ALA A 244 -8.55 -14.72 -8.62
CA ALA A 244 -8.24 -15.38 -9.88
C ALA A 244 -8.30 -16.90 -9.72
N ASP A 245 -9.33 -17.52 -10.34
CA ASP A 245 -9.53 -18.96 -10.38
C ASP A 245 -9.28 -19.49 -11.79
N TYR A 246 -8.25 -20.35 -11.90
CA TYR A 246 -7.82 -21.01 -13.14
C TYR A 246 -8.39 -22.43 -13.30
N GLY A 247 -9.32 -22.85 -12.44
CA GLY A 247 -9.90 -24.21 -12.38
C GLY A 247 -9.56 -24.98 -11.10
N TRP A 248 -8.85 -24.36 -10.16
CA TRP A 248 -8.43 -24.95 -8.87
C TRP A 248 -8.99 -24.20 -7.65
N GLY A 249 -9.92 -23.27 -7.87
CA GLY A 249 -10.44 -22.37 -6.85
C GLY A 249 -9.59 -21.11 -6.67
N THR A 250 -9.97 -20.29 -5.70
CA THR A 250 -9.25 -19.05 -5.38
C THR A 250 -7.86 -19.34 -4.81
N ALA A 251 -6.91 -18.45 -5.08
CA ALA A 251 -5.56 -18.61 -4.56
C ALA A 251 -5.53 -18.63 -3.02
N VAL A 252 -4.52 -19.27 -2.42
CA VAL A 252 -4.29 -19.20 -0.97
C VAL A 252 -3.66 -17.85 -0.58
N TYR A 253 -2.92 -17.24 -1.50
CA TYR A 253 -2.26 -15.95 -1.35
C TYR A 253 -2.28 -15.19 -2.67
N GLY A 254 -2.58 -13.89 -2.63
CA GLY A 254 -2.56 -12.99 -3.79
C GLY A 254 -1.92 -11.66 -3.39
N GLY A 255 -0.62 -11.51 -3.64
CA GLY A 255 0.13 -10.34 -3.20
C GLY A 255 1.53 -10.29 -3.80
N LEU A 256 2.37 -9.44 -3.22
CA LEU A 256 3.76 -9.28 -3.68
C LEU A 256 4.57 -10.54 -3.45
N ALA A 257 5.44 -10.86 -4.40
CA ALA A 257 6.37 -11.99 -4.29
C ALA A 257 7.48 -11.72 -3.26
N LYS A 258 8.06 -10.51 -3.29
CA LYS A 258 9.12 -10.12 -2.35
C LYS A 258 9.13 -8.61 -2.10
N ILE A 259 9.01 -8.20 -0.83
CA ILE A 259 9.07 -6.78 -0.46
C ILE A 259 10.50 -6.22 -0.58
N SER A 260 11.53 -7.04 -0.35
CA SER A 260 12.93 -6.58 -0.31
C SER A 260 13.46 -6.04 -1.65
N GLU A 261 12.81 -6.38 -2.76
CA GLU A 261 13.17 -5.93 -4.12
C GLU A 261 12.50 -4.62 -4.52
N ILE A 262 11.70 -4.03 -3.63
CA ILE A 262 11.03 -2.75 -3.86
C ILE A 262 12.03 -1.61 -3.61
N ARG A 263 12.08 -0.61 -4.49
CA ARG A 263 12.88 0.59 -4.18
C ARG A 263 12.34 1.25 -2.91
N ASN A 264 13.24 1.64 -2.01
CA ASN A 264 12.87 2.19 -0.70
C ASN A 264 12.06 1.19 0.15
N THR A 265 12.48 -0.09 0.16
CA THR A 265 11.90 -1.19 0.96
C THR A 265 11.59 -0.78 2.40
N SER A 266 12.46 0.01 3.03
CA SER A 266 12.29 0.42 4.43
C SER A 266 11.20 1.48 4.64
N ALA A 267 10.83 2.21 3.58
CA ALA A 267 9.80 3.24 3.59
C ALA A 267 8.43 2.69 3.15
N THR A 268 8.39 1.66 2.32
CA THR A 268 7.16 1.23 1.63
C THR A 268 6.56 -0.03 2.26
N THR A 269 5.24 -0.04 2.45
CA THR A 269 4.48 -1.21 2.87
C THR A 269 3.19 -1.37 2.05
N PHE A 270 2.64 -2.57 2.11
CA PHE A 270 1.42 -2.95 1.40
C PHE A 270 0.42 -3.55 2.37
N TYR A 271 -0.85 -3.23 2.21
CA TYR A 271 -1.90 -3.98 2.90
C TYR A 271 -2.39 -5.05 1.95
N ILE A 272 -2.12 -6.30 2.30
CA ILE A 272 -2.39 -7.47 1.47
C ILE A 272 -3.49 -8.27 2.15
N GLU A 273 -4.48 -8.72 1.38
CA GLU A 273 -5.50 -9.62 1.91
C GLU A 273 -4.84 -10.97 2.23
N ALA A 274 -5.06 -11.46 3.44
CA ALA A 274 -4.52 -12.73 3.88
C ALA A 274 -5.51 -13.50 4.73
N MET A 275 -5.33 -14.82 4.75
CA MET A 275 -5.98 -15.73 5.69
C MET A 275 -4.88 -16.35 6.55
N ASN A 276 -5.04 -16.33 7.87
CA ASN A 276 -4.08 -16.97 8.77
C ASN A 276 -4.32 -18.49 8.84
N SER A 277 -3.43 -19.20 9.54
CA SER A 277 -3.51 -20.66 9.71
C SER A 277 -4.76 -21.17 10.43
N LYS A 278 -5.54 -20.28 11.05
CA LYS A 278 -6.81 -20.58 11.71
C LYS A 278 -8.03 -20.31 10.82
N GLY A 279 -7.83 -19.91 9.57
CA GLY A 279 -8.91 -19.53 8.66
C GLY A 279 -9.47 -18.13 8.89
N GLU A 280 -8.84 -17.31 9.74
CA GLU A 280 -9.29 -15.93 9.97
C GLU A 280 -8.82 -15.03 8.81
N HIS A 281 -9.74 -14.27 8.24
CA HIS A 281 -9.44 -13.24 7.25
C HIS A 281 -8.88 -11.99 7.94
N GLY A 282 -7.86 -11.40 7.34
CA GLY A 282 -7.26 -10.17 7.84
C GLY A 282 -6.35 -9.49 6.83
N ILE A 283 -5.58 -8.52 7.32
CA ILE A 283 -4.63 -7.75 6.54
C ILE A 283 -3.23 -8.17 6.94
N MET A 284 -2.45 -8.67 5.98
CA MET A 284 -1.02 -8.88 6.13
C MET A 284 -0.28 -7.62 5.71
N VAL A 285 0.66 -7.18 6.55
CA VAL A 285 1.46 -5.98 6.37
C VAL A 285 2.94 -6.33 6.47
N PRO A 286 3.65 -6.51 5.35
CA PRO A 286 5.09 -6.67 5.34
C PRO A 286 5.78 -5.34 5.68
N VAL A 287 6.71 -5.38 6.64
CA VAL A 287 7.48 -4.23 7.11
C VAL A 287 8.95 -4.60 7.14
N CYS A 288 9.80 -3.72 6.62
CA CYS A 288 11.25 -3.87 6.68
C CYS A 288 11.87 -2.68 7.41
N LEU A 289 12.68 -2.94 8.42
CA LEU A 289 13.35 -1.92 9.23
C LEU A 289 14.76 -2.40 9.57
N PRO A 290 15.71 -1.50 9.91
CA PRO A 290 16.96 -1.93 10.55
C PRO A 290 16.65 -2.83 11.75
N THR A 291 17.40 -3.93 11.92
CA THR A 291 17.10 -4.95 12.96
C THR A 291 16.79 -4.36 14.35
N PRO A 292 17.59 -3.42 14.90
CA PRO A 292 17.27 -2.82 16.21
C PRO A 292 15.95 -2.03 16.22
N ALA A 293 15.59 -1.41 15.10
CA ALA A 293 14.32 -0.72 14.96
C ALA A 293 13.16 -1.71 14.82
N MET A 294 13.36 -2.85 14.15
CA MET A 294 12.34 -3.91 14.09
C MET A 294 11.99 -4.44 15.48
N GLU A 295 12.97 -4.67 16.34
CA GLU A 295 12.72 -5.10 17.73
C GLU A 295 11.88 -4.09 18.52
N ARG A 296 12.22 -2.79 18.41
CA ARG A 296 11.42 -1.72 19.02
C ARG A 296 10.02 -1.64 18.45
N PHE A 297 9.88 -1.81 17.13
CA PHE A 297 8.60 -1.82 16.44
C PHE A 297 7.69 -2.95 16.95
N VAL A 298 8.23 -4.17 17.08
CA VAL A 298 7.49 -5.31 17.65
C VAL A 298 7.07 -5.04 19.09
N LYS A 299 7.93 -4.43 19.92
CA LYS A 299 7.58 -4.05 21.29
C LYS A 299 6.44 -3.03 21.33
N GLU A 300 6.48 -2.01 20.50
CA GLU A 300 5.42 -0.98 20.41
C GLU A 300 4.10 -1.55 19.88
N LEU A 301 4.14 -2.47 18.91
CA LEU A 301 2.94 -3.18 18.47
C LEU A 301 2.34 -4.00 19.62
N ASN A 302 3.17 -4.76 20.34
CA ASN A 302 2.72 -5.61 21.43
C ASN A 302 2.16 -4.80 22.60
N SER A 303 2.75 -3.67 22.98
CA SER A 303 2.25 -2.85 24.09
C SER A 303 0.80 -2.39 23.88
N ILE A 304 0.40 -2.17 22.62
CA ILE A 304 -0.95 -1.73 22.27
C ILE A 304 -1.89 -2.93 22.03
N LEU A 305 -1.37 -4.06 21.54
CA LEU A 305 -2.16 -5.24 21.21
C LEU A 305 -2.34 -6.24 22.37
N GLN A 306 -1.48 -6.20 23.41
CA GLN A 306 -1.42 -7.20 24.49
C GLN A 306 -2.36 -6.95 25.68
N ASP A 307 -3.26 -5.97 25.63
CA ASP A 307 -4.35 -5.84 26.62
C ASP A 307 -5.34 -7.04 26.62
N GLN A 308 -5.09 -8.10 25.85
CA GLN A 308 -5.92 -9.31 25.72
C GLN A 308 -5.13 -10.62 25.47
N SER A 309 -3.80 -10.66 25.63
CA SER A 309 -3.07 -11.93 25.51
C SER A 309 -2.84 -12.56 26.88
N ASP A 310 -3.57 -13.64 27.19
CA ASP A 310 -3.20 -14.58 28.23
C ASP A 310 -1.74 -15.02 28.03
N GLY A 311 -0.85 -14.47 28.85
CA GLY A 311 0.37 -15.08 29.42
C GLY A 311 1.36 -15.87 28.54
N GLY A 312 1.27 -15.86 27.20
CA GLY A 312 2.14 -16.64 26.32
C GLY A 312 3.31 -15.82 25.73
N PRO A 313 4.53 -16.37 25.62
CA PRO A 313 5.70 -15.64 25.13
C PRO A 313 5.55 -15.22 23.65
N MET A 314 6.18 -14.09 23.31
CA MET A 314 6.27 -13.49 21.97
C MET A 314 6.34 -14.53 20.84
N SER A 315 5.34 -14.61 19.95
CA SER A 315 5.51 -15.23 18.61
C SER A 315 4.28 -15.30 17.68
N LYS A 316 3.07 -14.88 18.07
CA LYS A 316 1.89 -15.12 17.19
C LYS A 316 1.65 -14.11 16.06
N PHE A 317 2.49 -13.07 15.91
CA PHE A 317 2.28 -12.01 14.92
C PHE A 317 3.09 -12.15 13.62
N ILE A 318 4.13 -12.99 13.60
CA ILE A 318 5.04 -13.12 12.47
C ILE A 318 4.57 -14.28 11.59
N ILE A 319 3.94 -13.97 10.47
CA ILE A 319 3.72 -14.96 9.41
C ILE A 319 5.01 -14.99 8.57
N SER A 320 5.99 -15.73 9.09
CA SER A 320 7.34 -15.96 8.54
C SER A 320 8.22 -14.72 8.30
N SER A 321 9.53 -14.92 8.48
CA SER A 321 10.55 -14.20 7.70
C SER A 321 10.41 -14.66 6.24
N LEU A 322 10.25 -13.73 5.31
CA LEU A 322 10.37 -14.02 3.87
C LEU A 322 11.85 -14.15 3.50
#